data_AF-A0AB34YQ75-F1
#
_entry.id   AF-A0AB34YQ75-F1
#
_cell.length_a   1.000
_cell.length_b   1.000
_cell.length_c   1.000
_cell.angle_alpha   90.00
_cell.angle_beta   90.00
_cell.angle_gamma   90.00
#
_symmetry.space_group_name_H-M   'P 1'
#
loop_
_entity.id
_entity.type
_entity.pdbx_description
1 polymer ?
#
loop_
_entity_poly.entity_id
_entity_poly.type
_entity_poly.pdbx_seq_one_letter_code
_entity_poly.pdbx_strand_id
1 'polypeptide(L)'
;MSDESQTRDPIFEQLIVRYLIFRSDWYRTAAGTGDLISKGESFEKMEAASLSVLRYSCLTLDSIHRKISIVLELPELYMMLKEDEYFGEDLLRRFLFSLIEK
;
A
#
# COMPACT_ATOMS: atom_id res chain seq x y z
N MET A 1 -0.64 15.05 -31.04
CA MET A 1 -1.11 14.59 -29.73
C MET A 1 -0.06 13.61 -29.25
N SER A 2 0.72 14.01 -28.26
CA SER A 2 1.80 13.19 -27.71
C SER A 2 1.17 12.02 -26.97
N ASP A 3 1.29 10.83 -27.52
CA ASP A 3 1.04 9.57 -26.81
C ASP A 3 2.20 9.39 -25.82
N GLU A 4 2.18 10.16 -24.73
CA GLU A 4 3.04 9.90 -23.59
C GLU A 4 2.48 8.65 -22.92
N SER A 5 2.91 7.48 -23.38
CA SER A 5 2.81 6.28 -22.57
C SER A 5 3.66 6.55 -21.33
N GLN A 6 3.02 7.07 -20.28
CA GLN A 6 3.56 7.14 -18.94
C GLN A 6 3.98 5.72 -18.58
N THR A 7 5.26 5.41 -18.76
CA THR A 7 5.80 4.09 -18.46
C THR A 7 5.74 3.97 -16.95
N ARG A 8 4.64 3.38 -16.46
CA ARG A 8 4.44 3.13 -15.03
C ARG A 8 5.64 2.35 -14.51
N ASP A 9 6.09 2.72 -13.32
CA ASP A 9 7.18 2.04 -12.65
C ASP A 9 6.84 0.55 -12.50
N PRO A 10 7.51 -0.35 -13.26
CA PRO A 10 7.11 -1.75 -13.32
C PRO A 10 7.37 -2.46 -11.98
N ILE A 11 8.33 -1.99 -11.20
CA ILE A 11 8.63 -2.55 -9.88
C ILE A 11 7.51 -2.17 -8.93
N PHE A 12 7.10 -0.89 -8.93
CA PHE A 12 6.01 -0.46 -8.07
C PHE A 12 4.69 -1.15 -8.40
N GLU A 13 4.36 -1.31 -9.68
CA GLU A 13 3.15 -2.03 -10.12
C GLU A 13 3.18 -3.52 -9.70
N GLN A 14 4.34 -4.17 -9.71
CA GLN A 14 4.47 -5.53 -9.18
C GLN A 14 4.21 -5.61 -7.67
N LEU A 15 4.63 -4.61 -6.90
CA LEU A 15 4.33 -4.54 -5.47
C LEU A 15 2.83 -4.38 -5.22
N ILE A 16 2.15 -3.53 -6.01
CA ILE A 16 0.70 -3.34 -5.95
C ILE A 16 -0.03 -4.63 -6.26
N VAL A 17 0.33 -5.31 -7.36
CA VAL A 17 -0.29 -6.59 -7.75
C VAL A 17 -0.11 -7.62 -6.63
N ARG A 18 1.09 -7.73 -6.07
CA ARG A 18 1.37 -8.65 -4.96
C ARG A 18 0.53 -8.35 -3.72
N TYR A 19 0.41 -7.07 -3.37
CA TYR A 19 -0.48 -6.63 -2.29
C TYR A 19 -1.93 -7.04 -2.56
N LEU A 20 -2.46 -6.81 -3.76
CA LEU A 20 -3.85 -7.14 -4.10
C LEU A 20 -4.13 -8.65 -4.03
N ILE A 21 -3.17 -9.48 -4.44
CA ILE A 21 -3.26 -10.95 -4.32
C ILE A 21 -3.37 -11.35 -2.84
N PHE A 22 -2.44 -10.90 -1.99
CA PHE A 22 -2.46 -11.29 -0.57
C PHE A 22 -3.62 -10.67 0.21
N ARG A 23 -4.05 -9.45 -0.15
CA ARG A 23 -5.28 -8.87 0.36
C ARG A 23 -6.47 -9.78 0.06
N SER A 24 -6.60 -10.24 -1.18
CA SER A 24 -7.68 -11.14 -1.58
C SER A 24 -7.65 -12.47 -0.82
N ASP A 25 -6.46 -13.03 -0.60
CA ASP A 25 -6.29 -14.26 0.18
C ASP A 25 -6.63 -14.04 1.67
N TRP A 26 -6.25 -12.89 2.23
CA TRP A 26 -6.63 -12.50 3.59
C TRP A 26 -8.14 -12.28 3.74
N TYR A 27 -8.81 -11.66 2.77
CA TYR A 27 -10.27 -11.52 2.79
C TYR A 27 -11.03 -12.84 2.85
N ARG A 28 -10.41 -13.94 2.39
CA ARG A 28 -10.99 -15.28 2.46
C ARG A 28 -10.84 -15.92 3.83
N THR A 29 -10.06 -15.34 4.75
CA THR A 29 -9.83 -15.90 6.09
C THR A 29 -10.81 -15.37 7.14
N ALA A 30 -11.92 -14.74 6.75
CA ALA A 30 -12.91 -14.23 7.70
C ALA A 30 -13.33 -15.29 8.74
N ALA A 31 -13.35 -14.90 10.00
CA ALA A 31 -13.94 -15.66 11.09
C ALA A 31 -15.45 -15.80 10.87
N GLY A 32 -16.09 -16.71 11.62
CA GLY A 32 -17.54 -16.97 11.48
C GLY A 32 -18.45 -15.75 11.71
N THR A 33 -17.93 -14.68 12.32
CA THR A 33 -18.62 -13.40 12.54
C THR A 33 -18.49 -12.40 11.37
N GLY A 34 -17.67 -12.72 10.37
CA GLY A 34 -17.30 -11.80 9.29
C GLY A 34 -16.05 -10.98 9.59
N ASP A 35 -15.47 -11.11 10.79
CA ASP A 35 -14.25 -10.41 11.18
C ASP A 35 -13.02 -11.02 10.49
N LEU A 36 -12.16 -10.19 9.91
CA LEU A 36 -10.90 -10.67 9.32
C LEU A 36 -9.94 -11.16 10.41
N ILE A 37 -9.28 -12.29 10.17
CA ILE A 37 -8.28 -12.81 11.11
C ILE A 37 -7.00 -11.98 10.98
N SER A 38 -6.66 -11.21 12.02
CA SER A 38 -5.46 -10.36 12.08
C SER A 38 -4.20 -11.10 12.56
N LYS A 39 -4.07 -12.38 12.21
CA LYS A 39 -2.93 -13.24 12.57
C LYS A 39 -2.81 -14.44 11.63
N GLY A 40 -1.62 -15.04 11.59
CA GLY A 40 -1.34 -16.22 10.76
C GLY A 40 -0.93 -15.85 9.33
N GLU A 41 -0.57 -16.88 8.56
CA GLU A 41 0.21 -16.76 7.32
C GLU A 41 -0.39 -15.80 6.28
N SER A 42 -1.71 -15.82 6.06
CA SER A 42 -2.36 -14.93 5.09
C SER A 42 -2.30 -13.46 5.52
N PHE A 43 -2.50 -13.18 6.81
CA PHE A 43 -2.38 -11.83 7.34
C PHE A 43 -0.93 -11.33 7.29
N GLU A 44 0.03 -12.16 7.72
CA GLU A 44 1.46 -11.81 7.69
C GLU A 44 1.96 -11.52 6.26
N LYS A 45 1.49 -12.28 5.27
CA LYS A 45 1.78 -12.01 3.84
C LYS A 45 1.18 -10.68 3.37
N MET A 46 -0.07 -10.40 3.75
CA MET A 46 -0.74 -9.14 3.42
C MET A 46 -0.02 -7.95 4.06
N GLU A 47 0.35 -8.05 5.34
CA GLU A 47 1.10 -7.05 6.09
C GLU A 47 2.47 -6.79 5.45
N ALA A 48 3.24 -7.84 5.16
CA ALA A 48 4.56 -7.71 4.52
C ALA A 48 4.47 -7.03 3.13
N ALA A 49 3.45 -7.36 2.33
CA ALA A 49 3.25 -6.69 1.04
C ALA A 49 2.80 -5.23 1.19
N SER A 50 1.97 -4.94 2.19
CA SER A 50 1.56 -3.57 2.52
C SER A 50 2.77 -2.72 2.90
N LEU A 51 3.64 -3.22 3.78
CA LEU A 51 4.90 -2.56 4.13
C LEU A 51 5.81 -2.36 2.92
N SER A 52 5.84 -3.31 1.99
CA SER A 52 6.62 -3.18 0.76
C SER A 52 6.12 -2.03 -0.11
N VAL A 53 4.79 -1.85 -0.26
CA VAL A 53 4.19 -0.70 -0.97
C VAL A 53 4.51 0.61 -0.24
N LEU A 54 4.28 0.65 1.07
CA LEU A 54 4.45 1.86 1.88
C LEU A 54 5.91 2.32 1.97
N ARG A 55 6.87 1.39 1.97
CA ARG A 55 8.30 1.68 2.08
C ARG A 55 9.00 1.79 0.72
N TYR A 56 8.29 1.62 -0.39
CA TYR A 56 8.87 1.78 -1.71
C TYR A 56 9.25 3.24 -1.99
N SER A 57 10.52 3.47 -2.30
CA SER A 57 11.05 4.79 -2.68
C SER A 57 10.65 5.13 -4.11
N CYS A 58 9.73 6.08 -4.27
CA CYS A 58 9.29 6.53 -5.58
C CYS A 58 10.29 7.56 -6.14
N LEU A 59 10.81 7.31 -7.35
CA LEU A 59 11.81 8.17 -8.00
C LEU A 59 11.22 9.05 -9.12
N THR A 60 9.94 8.88 -9.43
CA THR A 60 9.25 9.60 -10.50
C THR A 60 7.95 10.20 -9.98
N LEU A 61 7.50 11.31 -10.57
CA LEU A 61 6.22 11.93 -10.21
C LEU A 61 5.05 10.95 -10.43
N ASP A 62 5.10 10.14 -11.49
CA ASP A 62 4.06 9.15 -11.78
C ASP A 62 3.98 8.07 -10.70
N SER A 63 5.11 7.54 -10.22
CA SER A 63 5.12 6.57 -9.11
C SER A 63 4.65 7.20 -7.80
N ILE A 64 5.01 8.46 -7.55
CA ILE A 64 4.52 9.23 -6.40
C ILE A 64 3.00 9.37 -6.44
N HIS A 65 2.44 9.86 -7.55
CA HIS A 65 0.99 10.03 -7.74
C HIS A 65 0.26 8.70 -7.61
N ARG A 66 0.83 7.64 -8.20
CA ARG A 66 0.26 6.29 -8.12
C ARG A 66 0.23 5.78 -6.67
N LYS A 67 1.31 5.99 -5.91
CA LYS A 67 1.38 5.60 -4.49
C LYS A 67 0.37 6.35 -3.65
N ILE A 68 0.23 7.66 -3.86
CA ILE A 68 -0.78 8.48 -3.18
C ILE A 68 -2.20 7.96 -3.46
N SER A 69 -2.57 7.78 -4.73
CA SER A 69 -3.90 7.28 -5.12
C SER A 69 -4.21 5.93 -4.46
N ILE A 70 -3.29 4.97 -4.54
CA ILE A 70 -3.48 3.64 -3.98
C ILE A 70 -3.59 3.66 -2.45
N VAL A 71 -2.76 4.42 -1.76
CA VAL A 71 -2.81 4.52 -0.30
C VAL A 71 -4.13 5.14 0.17
N LEU A 72 -4.66 6.13 -0.56
CA LEU A 72 -5.93 6.78 -0.22
C LEU A 72 -7.15 5.93 -0.61
N GLU A 73 -7.07 5.13 -1.67
CA GLU A 73 -8.17 4.28 -2.15
C GLU A 73 -8.32 2.98 -1.35
N LEU A 74 -7.27 2.52 -0.66
CA LEU A 74 -7.23 1.23 0.01
C LEU A 74 -7.14 1.39 1.53
N PRO A 75 -8.24 1.14 2.29
CA PRO A 75 -8.32 1.39 3.71
C PRO A 75 -7.22 0.70 4.54
N GLU A 76 -6.80 -0.50 4.14
CA GLU A 76 -5.76 -1.25 4.87
C GLU A 76 -4.39 -0.56 4.79
N LEU A 77 -4.05 -0.04 3.60
CA LEU A 77 -2.78 0.70 3.41
C LEU A 77 -2.81 2.04 4.14
N TYR A 78 -3.96 2.72 4.10
CA TYR A 78 -4.18 3.95 4.86
C TYR A 78 -4.00 3.71 6.37
N MET A 79 -4.64 2.67 6.91
CA MET A 79 -4.55 2.32 8.33
C MET A 79 -3.14 1.89 8.73
N MET A 80 -2.48 1.04 7.94
CA MET A 80 -1.09 0.65 8.21
C MET A 80 -0.13 1.82 8.12
N LEU A 81 -0.36 2.79 7.23
CA LEU A 81 0.43 4.01 7.19
C LEU A 81 0.25 4.84 8.47
N LYS A 82 -0.96 4.85 9.05
CA LYS A 82 -1.27 5.55 10.31
C LYS A 82 -0.63 4.88 11.54
N GLU A 83 -0.60 3.54 11.54
CA GLU A 83 -0.09 2.73 12.65
C GLU A 83 1.42 2.49 12.61
N ASP A 84 2.05 2.56 11.43
CA ASP A 84 3.50 2.37 11.29
C ASP A 84 4.24 3.61 11.84
N GLU A 85 4.68 3.51 13.09
CA GLU A 85 5.48 4.51 13.83
C GLU A 85 6.87 4.75 13.23
N TYR A 86 7.30 3.94 12.25
CA TYR A 86 8.60 4.08 11.61
C TYR A 86 8.61 5.21 10.56
N PHE A 87 8.63 6.46 11.04
CA PHE A 87 8.80 7.67 10.23
C PHE A 87 10.24 7.85 9.73
N GLY A 88 10.82 6.80 9.13
CA GLY A 88 12.12 6.89 8.46
C GLY A 88 12.16 8.10 7.51
N GLU A 89 13.38 8.49 7.10
CA GLU A 89 13.71 9.73 6.35
C GLU A 89 12.94 9.98 5.03
N ASP A 90 11.96 9.14 4.68
CA ASP A 90 11.11 9.27 3.51
C ASP A 90 10.11 10.46 3.65
N LEU A 91 10.46 11.57 3.00
CA LEU A 91 9.64 12.79 2.89
C LEU A 91 8.26 12.52 2.27
N LEU A 92 8.14 11.56 1.33
CA LEU A 92 6.86 11.22 0.73
C LEU A 92 5.95 10.56 1.74
N ARG A 93 6.50 9.71 2.61
CA ARG A 93 5.72 9.08 3.68
C ARG A 93 5.24 10.10 4.72
N ARG A 94 6.09 11.07 5.07
CA ARG A 94 5.68 12.21 5.94
C ARG A 94 4.57 13.04 5.28
N PHE A 95 4.69 13.30 3.98
CA PHE A 95 3.66 14.00 3.21
C PHE A 95 2.35 13.20 3.20
N LEU A 96 2.39 11.91 2.89
CA LEU A 96 1.21 11.05 2.93
C LEU A 96 0.56 11.06 4.31
N PHE A 97 1.34 10.95 5.37
CA PHE A 97 0.83 11.04 6.75
C PHE A 97 0.21 12.40 7.07
N SER A 98 0.70 13.50 6.48
CA SER A 98 0.07 14.83 6.64
C SER A 98 -1.24 14.98 5.88
N LEU A 99 -1.47 14.19 4.82
CA LEU A 99 -2.74 14.14 4.09
C LEU A 99 -3.80 13.30 4.82
N ILE A 100 -3.37 12.46 5.74
CA ILE A 100 -4.23 11.75 6.69
C ILE A 100 -4.62 12.77 7.76
N GLU A 101 -5.60 13.64 7.44
CA GLU A 101 -6.18 14.54 8.43
C GLU A 101 -6.81 13.77 9.61
N LYS A 102 -6.77 14.45 10.77
CA LYS A 102 -7.19 14.00 12.12
C LYS A 102 -8.52 13.26 12.20
#